data_AF-A0A7C1DV71-F1
#
_entry.id   AF-A0A7C1DV71-F1
#
_cell.length_a   1.000
_cell.length_b   1.000
_cell.length_c   1.000
_cell.angle_alpha   90.00
_cell.angle_beta   90.00
_cell.angle_gamma   90.00
#
_symmetry.space_group_name_H-M   'P 1'
#
loop_
_entity.id
_entity.type
_entity.pdbx_description
1 polymer ?
#
loop_
_entity_poly.entity_id
_entity_poly.type
_entity_poly.pdbx_seq_one_letter_code
_entity_poly.pdbx_strand_id
1 'polypeptide(L)'
;MEPKRSYHLSMAIPSSFTAETADPKLRAYKVGQIARAAAVFRVDEIALYRDRRHPAWREMTALLQYAETPQYLRKHLFGRSELLRHAGVLPPLRMPHHLVTSSLEEGQYREGVVLSHNGMIDVGSDECAWVDVGATSPLPLDHSMPAGRRITVRIYSRDGAFRCTPEESPGYRGYRTTTHPSLSRLMAQADHAIVTSVDGMAVTTEAM
;
A
#
# COMPACT_ATOMS: atom_id res chain seq x y z
N MET A 1 -2.41 14.77 12.07
CA MET A 1 -2.74 13.60 11.23
C MET A 1 -4.17 13.20 11.56
N GLU A 2 -5.03 13.00 10.56
CA GLU A 2 -6.41 12.55 10.85
C GLU A 2 -6.39 11.14 11.47
N PRO A 3 -7.20 10.88 12.50
CA PRO A 3 -7.25 9.58 13.15
C PRO A 3 -7.76 8.50 12.19
N LYS A 4 -7.29 7.27 12.40
CA LYS A 4 -7.84 6.08 11.75
C LYS A 4 -9.34 5.95 12.07
N ARG A 5 -10.13 5.50 11.09
CA ARG A 5 -11.56 5.23 11.28
C ARG A 5 -11.76 4.08 12.27
N SER A 6 -12.91 4.09 12.94
CA SER A 6 -13.33 3.00 13.84
C SER A 6 -13.78 1.73 13.11
N TYR A 7 -14.00 1.83 11.79
CA TYR A 7 -14.40 0.73 10.92
C TYR A 7 -13.39 0.54 9.80
N HIS A 8 -13.35 -0.68 9.25
CA HIS A 8 -12.54 -1.04 8.10
C HIS A 8 -13.36 -0.91 6.82
N LEU A 9 -12.88 -0.15 5.85
CA LEU A 9 -13.54 0.04 4.56
C LEU A 9 -12.82 -0.76 3.46
N SER A 10 -13.49 -1.79 2.94
CA SER A 10 -13.02 -2.55 1.78
C SER A 10 -13.78 -2.17 0.50
N MET A 11 -13.06 -2.00 -0.61
CA MET A 11 -13.62 -1.81 -1.95
C MET A 11 -13.43 -3.07 -2.79
N ALA A 12 -14.52 -3.71 -3.19
CA ALA A 12 -14.52 -4.89 -4.04
C ALA A 12 -14.57 -4.52 -5.52
N ILE A 13 -13.65 -5.03 -6.34
CA ILE A 13 -13.57 -4.71 -7.78
C ILE A 13 -13.26 -5.98 -8.59
N PRO A 14 -13.91 -6.20 -9.75
CA PRO A 14 -13.61 -7.35 -10.59
C PRO A 14 -12.22 -7.21 -11.23
N SER A 15 -11.48 -8.31 -11.34
CA SER A 15 -10.20 -8.33 -12.06
C SER A 15 -10.31 -8.15 -13.59
N SER A 16 -11.52 -7.94 -14.10
CA SER A 16 -11.84 -7.69 -15.50
C SER A 16 -12.24 -6.24 -15.78
N PHE A 17 -12.16 -5.32 -14.82
CA PHE A 17 -12.61 -3.92 -15.03
C PHE A 17 -11.82 -3.14 -16.10
N THR A 18 -10.71 -3.70 -16.61
CA THR A 18 -9.93 -3.15 -17.73
C THR A 18 -9.96 -4.04 -18.97
N ALA A 19 -10.83 -5.05 -19.01
CA ALA A 19 -10.86 -6.06 -20.08
C ALA A 19 -11.18 -5.48 -21.46
N GLU A 20 -11.94 -4.39 -21.51
CA GLU A 20 -12.30 -3.66 -22.72
C GLU A 20 -11.17 -2.76 -23.24
N THR A 21 -10.09 -2.59 -22.47
CA THR A 21 -9.00 -1.68 -22.80
C THR A 21 -7.82 -2.44 -23.41
N ALA A 22 -7.61 -2.27 -24.71
CA ALA A 22 -6.53 -2.93 -25.43
C ALA A 22 -5.14 -2.36 -25.08
N ASP A 23 -5.01 -1.03 -24.93
CA ASP A 23 -3.73 -0.38 -24.66
C ASP A 23 -3.29 -0.62 -23.20
N PRO A 24 -2.13 -1.29 -22.96
CA PRO A 24 -1.62 -1.55 -21.62
C PRO A 24 -1.35 -0.29 -20.79
N LYS A 25 -0.96 0.83 -21.42
CA LYS A 25 -0.79 2.12 -20.72
C LYS A 25 -2.12 2.65 -20.23
N LEU A 26 -3.18 2.57 -21.04
CA LEU A 26 -4.52 2.99 -20.62
C LEU A 26 -5.06 2.08 -19.51
N ARG A 27 -4.78 0.77 -19.54
CA ARG A 27 -5.11 -0.12 -18.41
C ARG A 27 -4.43 0.30 -17.13
N ALA A 28 -3.13 0.57 -17.17
CA ALA A 28 -2.38 1.04 -16.00
C ALA A 28 -2.93 2.37 -15.47
N TYR A 29 -3.28 3.31 -16.36
CA TYR A 29 -3.90 4.56 -15.98
C TYR A 29 -5.25 4.36 -15.27
N LYS A 30 -6.12 3.48 -15.80
CA LYS A 30 -7.42 3.13 -15.16
C LYS A 30 -7.23 2.52 -13.76
N VAL A 31 -6.25 1.63 -13.60
CA VAL A 31 -5.87 1.10 -12.27
C VAL A 31 -5.42 2.22 -11.34
N GLY A 32 -4.65 3.18 -11.86
CA GLY A 32 -4.24 4.37 -11.14
C GLY A 32 -5.40 5.25 -10.65
N GLN A 33 -6.48 5.36 -11.43
CA GLN A 33 -7.68 6.10 -11.02
C GLN A 33 -8.39 5.42 -9.84
N ILE A 34 -8.50 4.10 -9.86
CA ILE A 34 -9.03 3.31 -8.73
C ILE A 34 -8.17 3.51 -7.48
N ALA A 35 -6.86 3.40 -7.60
CA ALA A 35 -5.92 3.62 -6.51
C ALA A 35 -6.06 5.03 -5.91
N ARG A 36 -6.24 6.04 -6.76
CA ARG A 36 -6.46 7.44 -6.34
C ARG A 36 -7.77 7.61 -5.61
N ALA A 37 -8.87 7.05 -6.12
CA ALA A 37 -10.15 7.09 -5.43
C ALA A 37 -10.04 6.41 -4.04
N ALA A 38 -9.44 5.23 -3.97
CA ALA A 38 -9.21 4.52 -2.71
C ALA A 38 -8.39 5.35 -1.71
N ALA A 39 -7.32 6.00 -2.17
CA ALA A 39 -6.50 6.89 -1.35
C ALA A 39 -7.28 8.11 -0.81
N VAL A 40 -8.05 8.80 -1.67
CA VAL A 40 -8.85 9.97 -1.29
C VAL A 40 -9.92 9.60 -0.27
N PHE A 41 -10.62 8.49 -0.49
CA PHE A 41 -11.68 8.03 0.41
C PHE A 41 -11.18 7.20 1.59
N ARG A 42 -9.85 7.12 1.81
CA ARG A 42 -9.21 6.38 2.91
C ARG A 42 -9.70 4.93 3.03
N VAL A 43 -9.74 4.23 1.90
CA VAL A 43 -10.10 2.81 1.82
C VAL A 43 -8.97 1.98 2.42
N ASP A 44 -9.28 1.05 3.31
CA ASP A 44 -8.27 0.21 3.97
C ASP A 44 -7.86 -0.99 3.12
N GLU A 45 -8.75 -1.47 2.24
CA GLU A 45 -8.49 -2.62 1.38
C GLU A 45 -9.13 -2.49 0.00
N ILE A 46 -8.38 -2.81 -1.05
CA ILE A 46 -8.91 -3.09 -2.38
C ILE A 46 -8.91 -4.59 -2.59
N ALA A 47 -10.10 -5.19 -2.61
CA ALA A 47 -10.33 -6.61 -2.78
C ALA A 47 -10.65 -6.93 -4.25
N LEU A 48 -9.67 -7.47 -4.97
CA LEU A 48 -9.84 -7.90 -6.36
C LEU A 48 -10.45 -9.29 -6.42
N TYR A 49 -11.69 -9.42 -6.88
CA TYR A 49 -12.27 -10.74 -7.12
C TYR A 49 -12.01 -11.18 -8.57
N ARG A 50 -11.61 -12.44 -8.73
CA ARG A 50 -11.20 -12.98 -10.04
C ARG A 50 -12.40 -13.16 -10.95
N ASP A 51 -12.31 -12.58 -12.14
CA ASP A 51 -13.11 -12.96 -13.28
C ASP A 51 -12.36 -14.02 -14.10
N ARG A 52 -12.95 -15.21 -14.23
CA ARG A 52 -12.31 -16.35 -14.92
C ARG A 52 -12.07 -16.08 -16.40
N ARG A 53 -12.79 -15.12 -17.00
CA ARG A 53 -12.65 -14.74 -18.40
C ARG A 53 -11.45 -13.81 -18.65
N HIS A 54 -10.87 -13.21 -17.61
CA HIS A 54 -9.82 -12.21 -17.76
C HIS A 54 -8.73 -12.33 -16.68
N PRO A 55 -7.60 -13.01 -16.96
CA PRO A 55 -6.57 -13.30 -15.97
C PRO A 55 -5.61 -12.12 -15.67
N ALA A 56 -6.04 -10.86 -15.82
CA ALA A 56 -5.20 -9.68 -15.56
C ALA A 56 -5.06 -9.30 -14.07
N TRP A 57 -5.61 -10.09 -13.15
CA TRP A 57 -5.54 -9.83 -11.72
C TRP A 57 -4.10 -9.65 -11.19
N ARG A 58 -3.10 -10.31 -11.80
CA ARG A 58 -1.69 -10.17 -11.41
C ARG A 58 -1.13 -8.79 -11.72
N GLU A 59 -1.36 -8.29 -12.94
CA GLU A 59 -0.96 -6.95 -13.37
C GLU A 59 -1.65 -5.89 -12.50
N MET A 60 -2.95 -6.03 -12.29
CA MET A 60 -3.72 -5.12 -11.43
C MET A 60 -3.21 -5.11 -9.99
N THR A 61 -2.96 -6.29 -9.41
CA THR A 61 -2.44 -6.40 -8.04
C THR A 61 -1.10 -5.70 -7.93
N ALA A 62 -0.19 -5.95 -8.88
CA ALA A 62 1.13 -5.32 -8.90
C ALA A 62 1.03 -3.80 -9.01
N LEU A 63 0.20 -3.28 -9.92
CA LEU A 63 0.01 -1.84 -10.13
C LEU A 63 -0.60 -1.15 -8.90
N LEU A 64 -1.61 -1.75 -8.26
CA LEU A 64 -2.22 -1.21 -7.05
C LEU A 64 -1.23 -1.17 -5.88
N GLN A 65 -0.47 -2.25 -5.67
CA GLN A 65 0.58 -2.30 -4.65
C GLN A 65 1.71 -1.29 -4.93
N TYR A 66 2.13 -1.16 -6.19
CA TYR A 66 3.15 -0.20 -6.59
C TYR A 66 2.68 1.25 -6.39
N ALA A 67 1.43 1.54 -6.75
CA ALA A 67 0.83 2.85 -6.53
C ALA A 67 0.77 3.20 -5.03
N GLU A 68 0.41 2.23 -4.19
CA GLU A 68 0.34 2.42 -2.74
C GLU A 68 1.70 2.57 -2.07
N THR A 69 2.73 1.91 -2.60
CA THR A 69 4.06 1.92 -1.97
C THR A 69 4.73 3.29 -2.06
N PRO A 70 5.28 3.84 -0.95
CA PRO A 70 6.08 5.06 -0.97
C PRO A 70 7.23 5.00 -1.97
N GLN A 71 7.54 6.14 -2.60
CA GLN A 71 8.45 6.20 -3.75
C GLN A 71 9.83 5.62 -3.43
N TYR A 72 10.39 5.91 -2.24
CA TYR A 72 11.71 5.45 -1.81
C TYR A 72 11.78 3.93 -1.60
N LEU A 73 10.66 3.25 -1.32
CA LEU A 73 10.64 1.79 -1.12
C LEU A 73 10.44 0.98 -2.40
N ARG A 74 9.98 1.62 -3.49
CA ARG A 74 9.60 0.89 -4.71
C ARG A 74 10.75 0.08 -5.31
N LYS A 75 11.97 0.62 -5.26
CA LYS A 75 13.17 -0.06 -5.76
C LYS A 75 13.48 -1.33 -4.96
N HIS A 76 13.26 -1.30 -3.64
CA HIS A 76 13.49 -2.45 -2.75
C HIS A 76 12.45 -3.55 -2.95
N LEU A 77 11.19 -3.17 -3.19
CA LEU A 77 10.06 -4.12 -3.13
C LEU A 77 9.66 -4.73 -4.48
N PHE A 78 9.87 -4.04 -5.60
CA PHE A 78 9.33 -4.48 -6.89
C PHE A 78 10.37 -4.89 -7.92
N GLY A 79 11.62 -4.41 -7.80
CA GLY A 79 12.66 -4.65 -8.80
C GLY A 79 12.22 -4.29 -10.22
N ARG A 80 12.78 -4.97 -11.23
CA ARG A 80 12.31 -4.89 -12.63
C ARG A 80 11.24 -5.95 -12.85
N SER A 81 10.02 -5.52 -13.17
CA SER A 81 8.88 -6.41 -13.40
C SER A 81 8.13 -6.04 -14.66
N GLU A 82 7.84 -7.02 -15.51
CA GLU A 82 7.02 -6.86 -16.71
C GLU A 82 5.59 -6.39 -16.38
N LEU A 83 5.05 -6.78 -15.22
CA LEU A 83 3.75 -6.34 -14.73
C LEU A 83 3.70 -4.83 -14.43
N LEU A 84 4.86 -4.20 -14.24
CA LEU A 84 5.02 -2.80 -13.88
C LEU A 84 5.66 -1.96 -14.99
N ARG A 85 5.80 -2.53 -16.21
CA ARG A 85 6.37 -1.85 -17.39
C ARG A 85 5.74 -0.47 -17.65
N HIS A 86 4.45 -0.33 -17.34
CA HIS A 86 3.69 0.91 -17.58
C HIS A 86 3.33 1.67 -16.30
N ALA A 87 3.95 1.34 -15.16
CA ALA A 87 3.66 2.01 -13.89
C ALA A 87 3.97 3.52 -13.88
N GLY A 88 4.76 4.01 -14.85
CA GLY A 88 5.07 5.44 -15.01
C GLY A 88 3.87 6.34 -15.35
N VAL A 89 2.75 5.77 -15.83
CA VAL A 89 1.52 6.54 -16.09
C VAL A 89 0.59 6.63 -14.87
N LEU A 90 0.93 5.99 -13.76
CA LEU A 90 0.11 6.02 -12.54
C LEU A 90 0.07 7.44 -11.97
N PRO A 91 -1.12 7.97 -11.61
CA PRO A 91 -1.23 9.27 -10.99
C PRO A 91 -0.62 9.25 -9.58
N PRO A 92 -0.10 10.38 -9.08
CA PRO A 92 0.35 10.48 -7.70
C PRO A 92 -0.84 10.35 -6.74
N LEU A 93 -0.68 9.52 -5.70
CA LEU A 93 -1.71 9.30 -4.68
C LEU A 93 -1.59 10.27 -3.49
N ARG A 94 -0.37 10.75 -3.20
CA ARG A 94 -0.06 11.70 -2.11
C ARG A 94 -0.66 11.28 -0.75
N MET A 95 -0.57 9.99 -0.42
CA MET A 95 -1.02 9.47 0.87
C MET A 95 -0.09 9.93 2.01
N PRO A 96 -0.55 9.93 3.28
CA PRO A 96 0.26 10.44 4.40
C PRO A 96 1.65 9.82 4.53
N HIS A 97 1.80 8.54 4.20
CA HIS A 97 3.08 7.82 4.21
C HIS A 97 3.94 8.04 2.95
N HIS A 98 3.46 8.78 1.95
CA HIS A 98 4.20 9.17 0.73
C HIS A 98 5.04 10.43 0.97
N LEU A 99 5.90 10.39 1.98
CA LEU A 99 6.81 11.49 2.28
C LEU A 99 7.81 11.67 1.13
N VAL A 100 7.98 12.91 0.71
CA VAL A 100 8.95 13.30 -0.34
C VAL A 100 10.28 13.73 0.27
N THR A 101 10.27 14.19 1.53
CA THR A 101 11.46 14.67 2.21
C THR A 101 12.31 13.54 2.78
N SER A 102 13.63 13.67 2.67
CA SER A 102 14.61 12.81 3.36
C SER A 102 14.92 13.30 4.78
N SER A 103 14.46 14.50 5.17
CA SER A 103 14.64 15.04 6.52
C SER A 103 13.87 14.25 7.57
N LEU A 104 14.52 13.94 8.68
CA LEU A 104 13.94 13.21 9.79
C LEU A 104 13.44 14.17 10.87
N GLU A 105 12.33 13.82 11.47
CA GLU A 105 11.72 14.54 12.59
C GLU A 105 11.41 13.55 13.71
N GLU A 106 11.63 13.96 14.96
CA GLU A 106 11.30 13.14 16.12
C GLU A 106 9.78 12.95 16.24
N GLY A 107 9.35 11.71 16.50
CA GLY A 107 7.94 11.33 16.53
C GLY A 107 7.31 11.09 15.14
N GLN A 108 8.04 11.31 14.05
CA GLN A 108 7.55 11.06 12.70
C GLN A 108 7.39 9.56 12.44
N TYR A 109 6.29 9.19 11.77
CA TYR A 109 6.07 7.82 11.30
C TYR A 109 6.50 7.68 9.85
N ARG A 110 7.17 6.59 9.53
CA ARG A 110 7.57 6.24 8.16
C ARG A 110 7.35 4.76 7.88
N GLU A 111 7.17 4.45 6.60
CA GLU A 111 7.32 3.08 6.15
C GLU A 111 8.81 2.82 5.93
N GLY A 112 9.25 1.59 6.18
CA GLY A 112 10.63 1.21 5.95
C GLY A 112 10.76 -0.25 5.53
N VAL A 113 11.90 -0.58 4.92
CA VAL A 113 12.26 -1.95 4.60
C VAL A 113 13.51 -2.33 5.38
N VAL A 114 13.45 -3.46 6.08
CA VAL A 114 14.61 -4.02 6.80
C VAL A 114 15.66 -4.43 5.76
N LEU A 115 16.87 -3.89 5.89
CA LEU A 115 17.97 -4.11 4.96
C LEU A 115 18.70 -5.43 5.25
N SER A 116 19.32 -5.96 4.20
CA SER A 116 20.27 -7.07 4.28
C SER A 116 21.65 -6.56 3.87
N HIS A 117 22.69 -7.04 4.55
CA HIS A 117 24.07 -6.93 4.11
C HIS A 117 24.51 -8.27 3.54
N ASN A 118 24.85 -8.32 2.25
CA ASN A 118 25.34 -9.54 1.56
C ASN A 118 24.45 -10.79 1.71
N GLY A 119 23.13 -10.64 1.82
CA GLY A 119 22.21 -11.78 2.01
C GLY A 119 22.10 -12.27 3.44
N MET A 120 22.82 -11.67 4.38
CA MET A 120 22.65 -11.81 5.83
C MET A 120 21.94 -10.56 6.38
N ILE A 121 21.24 -10.70 7.51
CA ILE A 121 20.72 -9.53 8.23
C ILE A 121 21.94 -8.66 8.56
N ASP A 122 21.85 -7.36 8.28
CA ASP A 122 22.89 -6.42 8.72
C ASP A 122 22.73 -6.30 10.24
N VAL A 123 23.30 -7.26 10.95
CA VAL A 123 23.38 -7.26 12.40
C VAL A 123 24.51 -6.29 12.70
N GLY A 124 24.18 -5.06 13.08
CA GLY A 124 25.20 -4.15 13.62
C GLY A 124 25.92 -4.81 14.80
N SER A 125 27.04 -4.24 15.22
CA SER A 125 27.83 -4.72 16.39
C SER A 125 27.00 -4.95 17.66
N ASP A 126 25.81 -4.37 17.73
CA ASP A 126 24.90 -4.34 18.88
C ASP A 126 23.61 -5.18 18.68
N GLU A 127 23.57 -6.10 17.71
CA GLU A 127 22.39 -6.92 17.34
C GLU A 127 21.21 -6.17 16.69
N CYS A 128 21.36 -4.89 16.38
CA CYS A 128 20.31 -4.07 15.75
C CYS A 128 20.28 -4.25 14.23
N ALA A 129 19.09 -4.45 13.66
CA ALA A 129 18.88 -4.44 12.21
C ALA A 129 18.87 -2.99 11.67
N TRP A 130 19.13 -2.81 10.37
CA TRP A 130 19.04 -1.51 9.71
C TRP A 130 17.78 -1.43 8.85
N VAL A 131 17.17 -0.24 8.77
CA VAL A 131 15.93 -0.01 8.02
C VAL A 131 16.09 1.20 7.12
N ASP A 132 15.81 1.03 5.82
CA ASP A 132 15.65 2.17 4.92
C ASP A 132 14.25 2.76 5.08
N VAL A 133 14.19 4.00 5.57
CA VAL A 133 12.97 4.79 5.79
C VAL A 133 12.85 5.98 4.83
N GLY A 134 13.62 5.99 3.74
CA GLY A 134 13.68 7.10 2.79
C GLY A 134 14.40 8.33 3.33
N ALA A 135 15.32 8.13 4.26
CA ALA A 135 16.24 9.15 4.75
C ALA A 135 17.56 9.12 3.95
N THR A 136 18.47 10.06 4.21
CA THR A 136 19.79 10.09 3.56
C THR A 136 20.62 8.84 3.86
N SER A 137 20.42 8.24 5.04
CA SER A 137 21.05 6.98 5.46
C SER A 137 20.02 6.09 6.17
N PRO A 138 20.18 4.76 6.13
CA PRO A 138 19.35 3.85 6.92
C PRO A 138 19.41 4.18 8.42
N LEU A 139 18.34 3.84 9.13
CA LEU A 139 18.28 4.00 10.58
C LEU A 139 18.44 2.66 11.29
N PRO A 140 19.11 2.64 12.46
CA PRO A 140 19.14 1.46 13.30
C PRO A 140 17.73 1.21 13.88
N LEU A 141 17.37 -0.07 13.94
CA LEU A 141 16.13 -0.58 14.49
C LEU A 141 16.40 -1.28 15.82
N ASP A 142 15.65 -0.95 16.86
CA ASP A 142 15.84 -1.53 18.20
C ASP A 142 15.35 -2.99 18.35
N HIS A 143 15.09 -3.65 17.23
CA HIS A 143 14.51 -4.98 17.17
C HIS A 143 15.21 -5.79 16.08
N SER A 144 15.50 -7.06 16.36
CA SER A 144 15.92 -8.00 15.32
C SER A 144 14.71 -8.40 14.46
N MET A 145 14.87 -8.34 13.14
CA MET A 145 13.79 -8.63 12.21
C MET A 145 14.32 -9.20 10.89
N PRO A 146 13.56 -10.09 10.21
CA PRO A 146 13.97 -10.60 8.91
C PRO A 146 14.13 -9.49 7.87
N ALA A 147 15.20 -9.56 7.10
CA ALA A 147 15.45 -8.65 5.99
C ALA A 147 14.36 -8.73 4.91
N GLY A 148 14.17 -7.64 4.17
CA GLY A 148 13.16 -7.50 3.12
C GLY A 148 11.75 -7.22 3.66
N ARG A 149 11.53 -7.28 4.97
CA ARG A 149 10.22 -6.98 5.56
C ARG A 149 9.93 -5.48 5.51
N ARG A 150 8.76 -5.13 4.96
CA ARG A 150 8.19 -3.78 5.03
C ARG A 150 7.50 -3.58 6.39
N ILE A 151 7.79 -2.48 7.06
CA ILE A 151 7.28 -2.14 8.40
C ILE A 151 6.95 -0.66 8.51
N THR A 152 6.02 -0.32 9.40
CA THR A 152 5.84 1.05 9.88
C THR A 152 6.72 1.26 11.10
N VAL A 153 7.45 2.36 11.15
CA VAL A 153 8.33 2.72 12.26
C VAL A 153 8.04 4.14 12.74
N ARG A 154 8.26 4.40 14.03
CA ARG A 154 8.36 5.74 14.60
C ARG A 154 9.81 6.12 14.78
N ILE A 155 10.16 7.33 14.32
CA ILE A 155 11.50 7.91 14.46
C ILE A 155 11.63 8.57 15.83
N TYR A 156 12.78 8.41 16.47
CA TYR A 156 13.12 9.08 17.72
C TYR A 156 14.63 9.38 17.79
N SER A 157 15.03 10.29 18.69
CA SER A 157 16.44 10.62 18.90
C SER A 157 16.96 9.98 20.19
N ARG A 158 18.18 9.43 20.15
CA ARG A 158 18.90 8.94 21.33
C ARG A 158 20.37 9.29 21.19
N ASP A 159 20.93 9.93 22.21
CA ASP A 159 22.34 10.34 22.26
C ASP A 159 22.75 11.21 21.05
N GLY A 160 21.82 12.03 20.54
CA GLY A 160 22.03 12.90 19.38
C GLY A 160 21.94 12.20 18.01
N ALA A 161 21.60 10.91 17.97
CA ALA A 161 21.42 10.15 16.73
C ALA A 161 19.98 9.68 16.55
N PHE A 162 19.47 9.76 15.30
CA PHE A 162 18.16 9.22 14.96
C PHE A 162 18.17 7.69 14.94
N ARG A 163 17.09 7.12 15.48
CA ARG A 163 16.79 5.68 15.51
C ARG A 163 15.33 5.46 15.15
N CYS A 164 14.94 4.20 14.99
CA CYS A 164 13.55 3.84 14.74
C CYS A 164 13.12 2.60 15.53
N THR A 165 11.83 2.55 15.84
CA THR A 165 11.20 1.41 16.49
C THR A 165 9.91 1.03 15.75
N PRO A 166 9.56 -0.26 15.61
CA PRO A 166 8.30 -0.67 14.99
C PRO A 166 7.12 -0.11 15.80
N GLU A 167 6.28 0.69 15.15
CA GLU A 167 5.12 1.29 15.81
C GLU A 167 4.03 1.56 14.77
N GLU A 168 2.78 1.26 15.13
CA GLU A 168 1.65 1.52 14.26
C GLU A 168 1.37 3.03 14.18
N SER A 169 1.30 3.59 12.97
CA SER A 169 0.87 4.98 12.81
C SER A 169 -0.62 5.16 13.18
N PRO A 170 -0.98 6.22 13.93
CA PRO A 170 -2.36 6.49 14.33
C PRO A 170 -3.27 6.98 13.18
N GLY A 171 -2.72 7.24 12.00
CA GLY A 171 -3.45 7.74 10.83
C GLY A 171 -3.65 6.71 9.71
N TYR A 172 -4.26 7.17 8.62
CA TYR A 172 -4.41 6.38 7.40
C TYR A 172 -3.06 6.05 6.76
N ARG A 173 -2.79 4.75 6.53
CA ARG A 173 -1.52 4.22 6.00
C ARG A 173 -1.60 3.73 4.55
N GLY A 174 -2.65 4.14 3.81
CA GLY A 174 -2.94 3.55 2.50
C GLY A 174 -3.81 2.30 2.60
N TYR A 175 -3.96 1.63 1.45
CA TYR A 175 -4.78 0.44 1.31
C TYR A 175 -3.93 -0.83 1.17
N ARG A 176 -4.42 -1.96 1.64
CA ARG A 176 -3.91 -3.28 1.25
C ARG A 176 -4.60 -3.73 -0.03
N THR A 177 -3.88 -4.43 -0.92
CA THR A 177 -4.51 -5.12 -2.06
C THR A 177 -4.61 -6.61 -1.78
N THR A 178 -5.80 -7.19 -1.87
CA THR A 178 -6.04 -8.63 -1.73
C THR A 178 -6.70 -9.22 -2.98
N THR A 179 -6.54 -10.52 -3.19
CA THR A 179 -7.15 -11.22 -4.33
C THR A 179 -8.05 -12.34 -3.84
N HIS A 180 -9.25 -12.41 -4.38
CA HIS A 180 -10.29 -13.37 -4.01
C HIS A 180 -10.75 -14.20 -5.21
N PRO A 181 -11.15 -15.47 -5.04
CA PRO A 181 -11.56 -16.32 -6.16
C PRO A 181 -12.87 -15.89 -6.83
N SER A 182 -13.79 -15.26 -6.10
CA SER A 182 -15.10 -14.83 -6.59
C SER A 182 -15.70 -13.75 -5.68
N LEU A 183 -16.66 -12.98 -6.21
CA LEU A 183 -17.43 -12.02 -5.43
C LEU A 183 -18.21 -12.70 -4.31
N SER A 184 -18.81 -13.87 -4.58
CA SER A 184 -19.58 -14.62 -3.57
C SER A 184 -18.77 -14.97 -2.32
N ARG A 185 -17.50 -15.38 -2.49
CA ARG A 185 -16.62 -15.68 -1.35
C ARG A 185 -16.22 -14.43 -0.58
N LEU A 186 -16.03 -13.32 -1.28
CA LEU A 186 -15.71 -12.05 -0.66
C LEU A 186 -16.90 -11.55 0.17
N MET A 187 -18.11 -11.61 -0.38
CA MET A 187 -19.34 -11.20 0.31
C MET A 187 -19.63 -12.06 1.55
N ALA A 188 -19.34 -13.36 1.49
CA ALA A 188 -19.52 -14.25 2.64
C ALA A 188 -18.63 -13.92 3.86
N GLN A 189 -17.61 -13.07 3.68
CA GLN A 189 -16.69 -12.64 4.74
C GLN A 189 -17.01 -11.24 5.27
N ALA A 190 -17.97 -10.53 4.67
CA ALA A 190 -18.27 -9.15 5.02
C ALA A 190 -19.37 -9.09 6.09
N ASP A 191 -19.15 -8.33 7.16
CA ASP A 191 -20.18 -8.05 8.18
C ASP A 191 -21.33 -7.22 7.58
N HIS A 192 -20.97 -6.26 6.73
CA HIS A 192 -21.90 -5.40 5.99
C HIS A 192 -21.40 -5.24 4.55
N ALA A 193 -22.31 -5.38 3.59
CA ALA A 193 -22.00 -5.25 2.17
C ALA A 193 -22.94 -4.23 1.51
N ILE A 194 -22.34 -3.24 0.85
CA ILE A 194 -23.04 -2.33 -0.05
C ILE A 194 -22.72 -2.77 -1.47
N VAL A 195 -23.75 -3.17 -2.22
CA VAL A 195 -23.62 -3.58 -3.62
C VAL A 195 -24.18 -2.47 -4.50
N THR A 196 -23.38 -2.01 -5.46
CA THR A 196 -23.78 -0.95 -6.39
C THR A 196 -24.22 -1.55 -7.73
N SER A 197 -25.41 -1.14 -8.20
CA SER A 197 -25.96 -1.49 -9.51
C SER A 197 -26.84 -0.34 -9.99
N VAL A 198 -26.97 -0.20 -11.32
CA VAL A 198 -27.96 0.70 -11.94
C VAL A 198 -29.40 0.27 -11.61
N ASP A 199 -29.61 -1.01 -11.34
CA ASP A 199 -30.88 -1.60 -10.91
C ASP A 199 -31.07 -1.56 -9.38
N GLY A 200 -30.13 -0.94 -8.65
CA GLY A 200 -30.17 -0.82 -7.20
C GLY A 200 -31.15 0.26 -6.73
N MET A 201 -31.39 0.29 -5.41
CA MET A 201 -32.13 1.39 -4.80
C MET A 201 -31.29 2.68 -4.84
N ALA A 202 -31.90 3.79 -5.25
CA ALA A 202 -31.23 5.08 -5.26
C ALA A 202 -30.85 5.48 -3.82
N VAL A 203 -29.57 5.83 -3.61
CA VAL A 203 -29.11 6.41 -2.36
C VAL A 203 -29.60 7.85 -2.32
N THR A 204 -30.72 8.08 -1.65
CA THR A 204 -31.26 9.42 -1.41
C THR A 204 -30.92 9.87 0.01
N THR A 205 -30.68 11.16 0.19
CA THR A 205 -30.37 11.76 1.50
C THR A 205 -31.54 11.69 2.50
N GLU A 206 -32.72 11.26 2.07
CA GLU A 206 -33.90 11.08 2.92
C GLU A 206 -33.92 9.72 3.65
N ALA A 207 -33.03 8.80 3.28
CA ALA A 207 -32.97 7.44 3.81
C ALA A 207 -31.65 7.11 4.57
N MET A 208 -30.84 8.13 4.90
CA MET A 208 -29.64 8.02 5.75
C MET A 208 -29.82 8.80 7.04
#